data_AF-A0A7C5CFW1-F1
#
_entry.id   AF-A0A7C5CFW1-F1
#
_cell.length_a   1.000
_cell.length_b   1.000
_cell.length_c   1.000
_cell.angle_alpha   90.00
_cell.angle_beta   90.00
_cell.angle_gamma   90.00
#
_symmetry.space_group_name_H-M   'P 1'
#
loop_
_entity.id
_entity.type
_entity.pdbx_description
1 polymer ?
#
loop_
_entity_poly.entity_id
_entity_poly.type
_entity_poly.pdbx_seq_one_letter_code
_entity_poly.pdbx_strand_id
1 'polypeptide(L)'
;MINEIGYSGDNFNLYNNLKYAWNEQEIHSVTSSLGYNQNNYDIMLTHFYNNDFLFNDKKTSFVQAQFDLHYQDKNSWFANIDYDLEKGYNHQWSIGLEHKQKCWSGRVSIGQEVVPNVDNSFRNTALSFELNLNPIGGIRQSIEDDFSSQGANN
;
A
#
# COMPACT_ATOMS: atom_id res chain seq x y z
N MET A 1 -4.77 18.50 19.59
CA MET A 1 -5.99 17.75 20.01
C MET A 1 -6.13 16.57 19.08
N ILE A 2 -6.55 15.42 19.60
CA ILE A 2 -6.74 14.18 18.82
C ILE A 2 -8.23 13.83 18.90
N ASN A 3 -8.82 13.52 17.76
CA ASN A 3 -10.15 12.96 17.63
C ASN A 3 -10.04 11.62 16.93
N GLU A 4 -10.68 10.60 17.49
CA GLU A 4 -10.64 9.24 16.97
C GLU A 4 -12.06 8.70 16.89
N ILE A 5 -12.40 8.11 15.76
CA ILE A 5 -13.70 7.52 15.48
C ILE A 5 -13.47 6.15 14.85
N GLY A 6 -14.11 5.13 15.40
CA GLY A 6 -14.05 3.77 14.89
C GLY A 6 -15.45 3.15 14.81
N TYR A 7 -15.69 2.38 13.76
CA TYR A 7 -16.84 1.53 13.60
C TYR A 7 -16.39 0.15 13.13
N SER A 8 -16.94 -0.89 13.74
CA SER A 8 -16.69 -2.28 13.36
C SER A 8 -18.03 -3.01 13.35
N GLY A 9 -18.47 -3.39 12.16
CA GLY A 9 -19.56 -4.33 11.93
C GLY A 9 -19.03 -5.64 11.35
N ASP A 10 -19.94 -6.55 11.01
CA ASP A 10 -19.58 -7.92 10.60
C ASP A 10 -18.66 -7.97 9.37
N ASN A 11 -18.99 -7.18 8.34
CA ASN A 11 -18.28 -7.19 7.05
C ASN A 11 -17.64 -5.84 6.72
N PHE A 12 -17.82 -4.83 7.58
CA PHE A 12 -17.44 -3.45 7.28
C PHE A 12 -16.78 -2.82 8.49
N ASN A 13 -15.64 -2.19 8.26
CA ASN A 13 -14.94 -1.41 9.26
C ASN A 13 -14.63 -0.01 8.72
N LEU A 14 -14.67 0.96 9.62
CA LEU A 14 -14.28 2.33 9.36
C LEU A 14 -13.44 2.80 10.53
N TYR A 15 -12.32 3.44 10.23
CA TYR A 15 -11.46 4.05 11.21
C TYR A 15 -11.08 5.45 10.75
N ASN A 16 -11.09 6.41 11.66
CA ASN A 16 -10.60 7.76 11.41
C ASN A 16 -9.87 8.29 12.65
N ASN A 17 -8.72 8.89 12.43
CA ASN A 17 -7.95 9.59 13.45
C ASN A 17 -7.51 10.94 12.89
N LEU A 18 -7.88 12.02 13.58
CA LEU A 18 -7.54 13.39 13.22
C LEU A 18 -6.77 14.05 14.36
N LYS A 19 -5.59 14.57 14.05
CA LYS A 19 -4.78 15.39 14.95
C LYS A 19 -4.79 16.83 14.45
N TYR A 20 -5.25 17.74 15.30
CA TYR A 20 -5.23 19.18 15.05
C TYR A 20 -4.16 19.87 15.91
N ALA A 21 -3.38 20.75 15.29
CA ALA A 21 -2.32 21.51 15.94
C ALA A 21 -2.81 22.94 16.22
N TRP A 22 -3.04 23.24 17.51
CA TRP A 22 -3.69 24.48 17.92
C TRP A 22 -2.82 25.72 17.76
N ASN A 23 -1.50 25.60 17.91
CA ASN A 23 -0.59 26.74 17.81
C ASN A 23 -0.48 27.20 16.34
N GLU A 24 -0.58 26.25 15.43
CA GLU A 24 -0.45 26.39 13.98
C GLU A 24 -1.81 26.66 13.31
N GLN A 25 -2.91 26.47 14.05
CA GLN A 25 -4.30 26.58 13.56
C GLN A 25 -4.62 25.69 12.36
N GLU A 26 -3.87 24.59 12.19
CA GLU A 26 -3.98 23.69 11.05
C GLU A 26 -4.13 22.22 11.49
N ILE A 27 -4.63 21.39 10.56
CA ILE A 27 -4.65 19.94 10.73
C ILE A 27 -3.22 19.43 10.62
N HIS A 28 -2.75 18.73 11.64
CA HIS A 28 -1.42 18.10 11.65
C HIS A 28 -1.44 16.77 10.88
N SER A 29 -2.44 15.92 11.13
CA SER A 29 -2.52 14.63 10.46
C SER A 29 -3.94 14.09 10.44
N VAL A 30 -4.25 13.31 9.40
CA VAL A 30 -5.48 12.52 9.30
C VAL A 30 -5.11 11.14 8.80
N THR A 31 -5.63 10.11 9.46
CA THR A 31 -5.61 8.74 8.96
C THR A 31 -7.05 8.26 8.86
N SER A 32 -7.49 7.84 7.68
CA SER A 32 -8.83 7.28 7.47
C SER A 32 -8.70 5.92 6.80
N SER A 33 -9.32 4.89 7.36
CA SER A 33 -9.36 3.57 6.76
C SER A 33 -10.80 3.10 6.62
N LEU A 34 -11.05 2.43 5.50
CA LEU A 34 -12.31 1.80 5.16
C LEU A 34 -12.00 0.37 4.73
N GLY A 35 -12.55 -0.60 5.43
CA GLY A 35 -12.39 -2.00 5.11
C GLY A 35 -13.73 -2.67 4.88
N TYR A 36 -13.75 -3.57 3.90
CA TYR A 36 -14.88 -4.43 3.63
C TYR A 36 -14.38 -5.86 3.42
N ASN A 37 -14.77 -6.76 4.31
CA ASN A 37 -14.41 -8.16 4.30
C ASN A 37 -15.65 -9.00 4.02
N GLN A 38 -15.52 -9.94 3.10
CA GLN A 38 -16.47 -11.03 2.87
C GLN A 38 -15.71 -12.34 2.76
N ASN A 39 -16.44 -13.45 2.84
CA ASN A 39 -15.85 -14.81 2.83
C ASN A 39 -14.85 -15.07 1.69
N ASN A 40 -15.02 -14.40 0.54
CA ASN A 40 -14.20 -14.63 -0.65
C ASN A 40 -13.42 -13.39 -1.13
N TYR A 41 -13.54 -12.23 -0.48
CA TYR A 41 -12.74 -11.07 -0.86
C TYR A 41 -12.63 -10.03 0.26
N ASP A 42 -11.54 -9.28 0.19
CA ASP A 42 -11.22 -8.19 1.08
C ASP A 42 -10.92 -6.94 0.26
N ILE A 43 -11.43 -5.81 0.72
CA ILE A 43 -11.15 -4.50 0.15
C ILE A 43 -10.75 -3.60 1.29
N MET A 44 -9.62 -2.92 1.15
CA MET A 44 -9.18 -1.91 2.10
C MET A 44 -8.78 -0.65 1.35
N LEU A 45 -9.25 0.49 1.83
CA LEU A 45 -8.88 1.82 1.36
C LEU A 45 -8.39 2.61 2.56
N THR A 46 -7.16 3.11 2.51
CA THR A 46 -6.60 3.94 3.55
C THR A 46 -6.09 5.25 2.98
N HIS A 47 -6.50 6.36 3.57
CA HIS A 47 -5.97 7.69 3.30
C HIS A 47 -5.12 8.15 4.48
N PHE A 48 -3.93 8.64 4.17
CA PHE A 48 -3.03 9.28 5.11
C PHE A 48 -2.80 10.71 4.67
N TYR A 49 -2.85 11.64 5.61
CA TYR A 49 -2.45 13.02 5.46
C TYR A 49 -1.57 13.41 6.63
N ASN A 50 -0.47 14.09 6.36
CA ASN A 50 0.38 14.67 7.37
C ASN A 50 0.92 16.02 6.90
N ASN A 51 0.92 16.99 7.81
CA ASN A 51 1.48 18.33 7.62
C ASN A 51 2.64 18.50 8.60
N ASP A 52 3.87 18.48 8.08
CA ASP A 52 5.06 18.62 8.89
C ASP A 52 5.47 20.09 9.01
N PHE A 53 5.10 20.70 10.14
CA PHE A 53 5.40 22.10 10.46
C PHE A 53 6.88 22.37 10.74
N LEU A 54 7.71 21.33 10.98
CA LEU A 54 9.14 21.52 11.29
C LEU A 54 10.00 21.66 10.04
N PHE A 55 9.54 21.15 8.90
CA PHE A 55 10.30 21.10 7.65
C PHE A 55 9.59 21.85 6.51
N ASN A 56 9.46 23.18 6.65
CA ASN A 56 8.94 24.08 5.62
C ASN A 56 7.51 23.73 5.16
N ASP A 57 6.64 23.39 6.13
CA ASP A 57 5.23 23.04 5.92
C ASP A 57 5.03 21.96 4.84
N LYS A 58 5.90 20.94 4.88
CA LYS A 58 5.84 19.85 3.91
C LYS A 58 4.62 18.99 4.19
N LYS A 59 3.69 19.02 3.23
CA LYS A 59 2.50 18.17 3.23
C LYS A 59 2.82 16.83 2.55
N THR A 60 2.29 15.78 3.12
CA THR A 60 2.26 14.45 2.52
C THR A 60 0.84 13.91 2.60
N SER A 61 0.38 13.32 1.50
CA SER A 61 -0.97 12.79 1.40
C SER A 61 -0.93 11.58 0.48
N PHE A 62 -1.37 10.43 0.97
CA PHE A 62 -1.32 9.16 0.24
C PHE A 62 -2.63 8.42 0.37
N VAL A 63 -3.03 7.76 -0.71
CA VAL A 63 -4.15 6.81 -0.71
C VAL A 63 -3.63 5.44 -1.08
N GLN A 64 -3.87 4.48 -0.19
CA GLN A 64 -3.58 3.08 -0.40
C GLN A 64 -4.88 2.33 -0.64
N ALA A 65 -4.94 1.52 -1.68
CA ALA A 65 -6.02 0.59 -1.90
C ALA A 65 -5.48 -0.83 -2.05
N GLN A 66 -6.06 -1.76 -1.32
CA GLN A 66 -5.75 -3.17 -1.32
C GLN A 66 -7.02 -3.96 -1.66
N PHE A 67 -6.86 -4.97 -2.50
CA PHE A 67 -7.90 -5.90 -2.89
C PHE A 67 -7.34 -7.32 -2.84
N ASP A 68 -8.00 -8.20 -2.10
CA ASP A 68 -7.68 -9.64 -2.07
C ASP A 68 -8.93 -10.44 -2.47
N LEU A 69 -8.75 -11.43 -3.33
CA LEU A 69 -9.81 -12.34 -3.78
C LEU A 69 -9.40 -13.77 -3.46
N HIS A 70 -10.15 -14.41 -2.57
CA HIS A 70 -9.92 -15.76 -2.08
C HIS A 70 -10.73 -16.79 -2.90
N TYR A 71 -10.04 -17.80 -3.41
CA TYR A 71 -10.63 -18.92 -4.15
C TYR A 71 -10.29 -20.26 -3.51
N GLN A 72 -11.32 -20.96 -3.04
CA GLN A 72 -11.24 -22.32 -2.48
C GLN A 72 -10.25 -22.45 -1.29
N ASP A 73 -10.09 -21.40 -0.49
CA ASP A 73 -9.21 -21.31 0.70
C ASP A 73 -7.72 -21.62 0.46
N LYS A 74 -7.32 -21.79 -0.80
CA LYS A 74 -5.97 -22.19 -1.18
C LYS A 74 -5.33 -21.26 -2.17
N ASN A 75 -6.11 -20.60 -3.03
CA ASN A 75 -5.57 -19.67 -4.01
C ASN A 75 -6.12 -18.29 -3.68
N SER A 76 -5.30 -17.26 -3.78
CA SER A 76 -5.76 -15.89 -3.75
C SER A 76 -5.09 -15.05 -4.81
N TRP A 77 -5.84 -14.07 -5.30
CA TRP A 77 -5.29 -12.96 -6.06
C TRP A 77 -5.23 -11.76 -5.14
N PHE A 78 -4.20 -10.93 -5.30
CA PHE A 78 -4.12 -9.67 -4.59
C PHE A 78 -3.69 -8.56 -5.54
N ALA A 79 -4.15 -7.35 -5.24
CA ALA A 79 -3.73 -6.13 -5.91
C ALA A 79 -3.57 -5.02 -4.86
N ASN A 80 -2.50 -4.23 -4.98
CA ASN A 80 -2.23 -3.08 -4.13
C ASN A 80 -1.88 -1.89 -5.01
N ILE A 81 -2.31 -0.71 -4.60
CA ILE A 81 -1.94 0.57 -5.22
C ILE A 81 -1.78 1.64 -4.14
N ASP A 82 -0.70 2.39 -4.23
CA ASP A 82 -0.33 3.49 -3.35
C ASP A 82 -0.16 4.75 -4.19
N TYR A 83 -1.06 5.72 -4.03
CA TYR A 83 -1.08 6.95 -4.82
C TYR A 83 -0.70 8.15 -3.95
N ASP A 84 0.32 8.90 -4.36
CA ASP A 84 0.72 10.16 -3.73
C ASP A 84 -0.16 11.30 -4.26
N LEU A 85 -1.05 11.82 -3.41
CA LEU A 85 -1.98 12.89 -3.75
C LEU A 85 -1.30 14.26 -3.86
N GLU A 86 -0.19 14.48 -3.14
CA GLU A 86 0.54 15.76 -3.19
C GLU A 86 1.34 15.88 -4.48
N LYS A 87 1.92 14.78 -4.93
CA LYS A 87 2.73 14.74 -6.16
C LYS A 87 1.97 14.29 -7.41
N GLY A 88 0.74 13.78 -7.25
CA GLY A 88 -0.13 13.40 -8.35
C GLY A 88 0.33 12.16 -9.14
N TYR A 89 1.10 11.25 -8.53
CA TYR A 89 1.57 10.04 -9.18
C TYR A 89 1.36 8.78 -8.35
N ASN A 90 1.26 7.64 -9.03
CA ASN A 90 1.21 6.32 -8.40
C ASN A 90 2.60 5.96 -7.88
N HIS A 91 2.76 5.95 -6.56
CA HIS A 91 4.02 5.67 -5.89
C HIS A 91 4.38 4.19 -5.97
N GLN A 92 3.41 3.30 -5.78
CA GLN A 92 3.65 1.86 -5.88
C GLN A 92 2.40 1.13 -6.31
N TRP A 93 2.53 0.10 -7.14
CA TRP A 93 1.46 -0.87 -7.35
C TRP A 93 2.02 -2.28 -7.45
N SER A 94 1.20 -3.26 -7.09
CA SER A 94 1.52 -4.67 -7.30
C SER A 94 0.28 -5.48 -7.56
N ILE A 95 0.42 -6.56 -8.33
CA ILE A 95 -0.59 -7.59 -8.51
C ILE A 95 0.08 -8.95 -8.41
N GLY A 96 -0.60 -9.91 -7.80
CA GLY A 96 -0.05 -11.24 -7.70
C GLY A 96 -1.04 -12.30 -7.34
N LEU A 97 -0.47 -13.48 -7.23
CA LEU A 97 -1.11 -14.74 -6.95
C LEU A 97 -0.42 -15.36 -5.74
N GLU A 98 -1.21 -15.93 -4.85
CA GLU A 98 -0.74 -16.74 -3.75
C GLU A 98 -1.44 -18.10 -3.78
N HIS A 99 -0.66 -19.15 -3.48
CA HIS A 99 -1.14 -20.48 -3.25
C HIS A 99 -0.70 -20.94 -1.86
N LYS A 100 -1.64 -21.40 -1.03
CA LYS A 100 -1.40 -21.85 0.33
C LYS A 100 -1.84 -23.29 0.51
N GLN A 101 -0.93 -24.09 1.05
CA GLN A 101 -1.15 -25.44 1.54
C GLN A 101 -0.74 -25.51 3.01
N LYS A 102 -1.07 -26.62 3.68
CA LYS A 102 -0.82 -26.79 5.12
C LYS A 102 0.66 -26.55 5.49
N CYS A 103 1.58 -27.11 4.72
CA CYS A 103 3.01 -27.07 5.04
C CYS A 103 3.82 -26.10 4.17
N TRP A 104 3.21 -25.49 3.15
CA TRP A 104 3.91 -24.57 2.26
C TRP A 104 2.97 -23.53 1.66
N SER A 105 3.50 -22.37 1.33
CA SER A 105 2.84 -21.39 0.47
C SER A 105 3.80 -20.86 -0.58
N GLY A 106 3.26 -20.52 -1.75
CA GLY A 106 3.99 -19.91 -2.84
C GLY A 106 3.29 -18.63 -3.26
N ARG A 107 4.04 -17.58 -3.57
CA ARG A 107 3.52 -16.30 -4.04
C ARG A 107 4.34 -15.83 -5.22
N VAL A 108 3.65 -15.33 -6.24
CA VAL A 108 4.27 -14.68 -7.40
C VAL A 108 3.58 -13.35 -7.63
N SER A 109 4.36 -12.30 -7.90
CA SER A 109 3.80 -10.98 -8.12
C SER A 109 4.68 -10.11 -8.98
N ILE A 110 4.03 -9.22 -9.73
CA ILE A 110 4.70 -8.14 -10.43
C ILE A 110 4.25 -6.82 -9.82
N GLY A 111 5.16 -5.89 -9.70
CA GLY A 111 4.85 -4.56 -9.23
C GLY A 111 5.84 -3.52 -9.72
N GLN A 112 5.49 -2.27 -9.52
CA GLN A 112 6.36 -1.14 -9.82
C GLN A 112 6.34 -0.16 -8.66
N GLU A 113 7.50 0.40 -8.35
CA GLU A 113 7.69 1.47 -7.38
C GLU A 113 8.33 2.68 -8.08
N VAL A 114 7.86 3.89 -7.77
CA VAL A 114 8.42 5.15 -8.24
C VAL A 114 9.20 5.78 -7.09
N VAL A 115 10.53 5.69 -7.19
CA VAL A 115 11.45 6.27 -6.21
C VAL A 115 11.85 7.67 -6.67
N PRO A 116 11.48 8.72 -5.92
CA PRO A 116 11.85 10.08 -6.25
C PRO A 116 13.34 10.32 -6.00
N ASN A 117 14.05 10.94 -6.95
CA ASN A 117 15.40 11.49 -6.75
C ASN A 117 15.39 13.01 -6.94
N VAL A 118 16.49 13.65 -6.52
CA VAL A 118 16.69 15.11 -6.57
C VAL A 118 16.47 15.67 -7.98
N ASP A 119 16.91 14.94 -9.02
CA ASP A 119 16.85 15.43 -10.41
C ASP A 119 15.81 14.72 -11.29
N ASN A 120 15.49 13.44 -11.05
CA ASN A 120 14.54 12.65 -11.84
C ASN A 120 13.93 11.50 -11.02
N SER A 121 12.65 11.20 -11.20
CA SER A 121 12.05 9.98 -10.63
C SER A 121 12.42 8.75 -11.44
N PHE A 122 12.79 7.65 -10.78
CA PHE A 122 12.99 6.36 -11.44
C PHE A 122 11.87 5.38 -11.10
N ARG A 123 11.53 4.53 -12.07
CA ARG A 123 10.54 3.47 -11.93
C ARG A 123 11.28 2.14 -11.83
N ASN A 124 11.14 1.45 -10.71
CA ASN A 124 11.65 0.11 -10.52
C ASN A 124 10.51 -0.88 -10.74
N THR A 125 10.64 -1.80 -11.69
CA THR A 125 9.64 -2.86 -11.93
C THR A 125 10.24 -4.19 -11.52
N ALA A 126 9.56 -4.88 -10.63
CA ALA A 126 10.06 -6.09 -10.01
C ALA A 126 9.09 -7.26 -10.20
N LEU A 127 9.65 -8.41 -10.56
CA LEU A 127 8.99 -9.71 -10.49
C LEU A 127 9.47 -10.44 -9.24
N SER A 128 8.56 -10.66 -8.30
CA SER A 128 8.83 -11.31 -7.02
C SER A 128 8.28 -12.74 -7.00
N PHE A 129 9.09 -13.66 -6.49
CA PHE A 129 8.72 -15.04 -6.18
C PHE A 129 9.04 -15.32 -4.71
N GLU A 130 8.09 -15.88 -3.98
CA GLU A 130 8.25 -16.25 -2.59
C GLU A 130 7.74 -17.68 -2.39
N LEU A 131 8.51 -18.48 -1.67
CA LEU A 131 8.14 -19.84 -1.26
C LEU A 131 8.41 -19.96 0.24
N ASN A 132 7.38 -20.22 1.02
CA ASN A 132 7.47 -20.40 2.47
C ASN A 132 7.14 -21.85 2.84
N LEU A 133 7.96 -22.47 3.69
CA LEU A 133 7.78 -23.83 4.19
C LEU A 133 7.60 -23.78 5.72
N ASN A 134 6.43 -24.20 6.22
CA ASN A 134 6.19 -24.25 7.65
C ASN A 134 6.74 -25.55 8.26
N PRO A 135 7.57 -25.54 9.33
CA PRO A 135 8.04 -24.39 10.13
C PRO A 135 9.45 -23.88 9.75
N ILE A 136 10.03 -24.38 8.66
CA ILE A 136 11.45 -24.21 8.29
C ILE A 136 11.77 -22.77 7.82
N GLY A 137 10.76 -22.00 7.42
CA GLY A 137 10.88 -20.67 6.85
C GLY A 137 10.82 -20.68 5.32
N GLY A 138 11.14 -19.56 4.69
CA GLY A 138 10.95 -19.37 3.25
C GLY A 138 12.11 -18.71 2.53
N ILE A 139 12.07 -18.79 1.21
CA ILE A 139 12.91 -18.04 0.30
C ILE A 139 12.07 -17.00 -0.43
N ARG A 140 12.62 -15.79 -0.59
CA ARG A 140 12.05 -14.75 -1.44
C ARG A 140 13.12 -14.27 -2.41
N GLN A 141 12.78 -14.22 -3.68
CA GLN A 141 13.60 -13.65 -4.73
C GLN A 141 12.82 -12.55 -5.43
N SER A 142 13.48 -11.43 -5.69
CA SER A 142 12.95 -10.33 -6.48
C SER A 142 13.91 -10.10 -7.63
N ILE A 143 13.39 -10.17 -8.86
CA ILE A 143 14.12 -9.83 -10.07
C ILE A 143 13.65 -8.44 -10.46
N GLU A 144 14.54 -7.47 -10.28
CA GLU A 144 14.35 -6.10 -10.72
C GLU A 144 14.94 -5.98 -12.12
N ASP A 145 14.12 -5.61 -13.09
CA ASP A 145 14.61 -5.29 -14.42
C ASP A 145 14.92 -3.79 -14.51
N ASP A 146 16.08 -3.45 -15.07
CA ASP A 146 16.48 -2.11 -15.53
C ASP A 146 15.63 -1.65 -16.75
N PHE A 147 14.30 -1.71 -16.65
CA PHE A 147 13.41 -0.96 -17.53
C PHE A 147 13.38 0.52 -17.10
N SER A 148 14.56 1.11 -16.90
CA SER A 148 14.71 2.54 -16.75
C SER A 148 14.43 3.18 -18.11
N SER A 149 13.17 3.47 -18.42
CA SER A 149 12.93 4.58 -19.32
C SER A 149 13.35 5.84 -18.56
N GLN A 150 14.57 6.30 -18.83
CA GLN A 150 14.84 7.72 -18.73
C GLN A 150 13.68 8.41 -19.44
N GLY A 151 12.98 9.30 -18.75
CA GLY A 151 11.96 10.12 -19.37
C GLY A 151 12.56 10.73 -20.63
N ALA A 152 12.08 10.29 -21.79
CA ALA A 152 12.42 10.93 -23.04
C ALA A 152 11.84 12.34 -22.96
N ASN A 153 12.69 13.31 -22.66
CA ASN A 153 12.39 14.71 -22.84
C ASN A 153 11.97 14.92 -24.30
N ASN A 154 10.70 15.25 -24.51
CA ASN A 154 10.24 15.96 -25.71
C ASN A 154 10.00 17.42 -25.34
#